data_AF-A0AA43C2W7-F1
#
_entry.id   AF-A0AA43C2W7-F1
#
_cell.length_a   1.000
_cell.length_b   1.000
_cell.length_c   1.000
_cell.angle_alpha   90.00
_cell.angle_beta   90.00
_cell.angle_gamma   90.00
#
_symmetry.space_group_name_H-M   'P 1'
#
loop_
_entity.id
_entity.type
_entity.pdbx_description
1 polymer ?
#
loop_
_entity_poly.entity_id
_entity_poly.type
_entity_poly.pdbx_seq_one_letter_code
_entity_poly.pdbx_strand_id
1 'polypeptide(L)'
;DPEDDGYFQGDVYPAGGFRPAQGAQRGSVADMPLFPGDPLTPGVGATRDAERLPLAEAPTLTRIPVLPLAQADALPLLAALGGPVAPEEWRGALPLTYHLGPGPARVRLQLEFDWSLRPAYDVIARLPGAERGEQWILRGNHHDAWVHGATDPVSGMAAVLAEAKALGTLYREGWRPRRTVVYAAWDAEEPGLLGSTEWAEHHAGELAEHGAVYVNSDSNSRGFLRVGGSHTLETLVNEVARDVVDPQTGRSVGERARAAMSLWGDPPDRERALAGGDLPIAALGSGSDYSPFLQHLGIASLNIGFGGEGDYGQYHSAYDTFEHYRRFMDPDFAYGVALAKVGGRLVLRLAGADRLPLEFAALAATVGGYVDEVEELAGSLRQETEEENGRLEKGLYELAWDPQDHWTLPAPKPPVPYLNFAPLRNALAALTAAAERFDAARDDTLAPGGSPDLDRALYLAERALTRPEGLPRRPWYVHHVYAPGFYTGYGVKTLPGIREALEQRSWEEAQEQIAIAAEVLTAEAAAIDRAAEFAAPEPR
;
A
#
# COMPACT_ATOMS: atom_id res chain seq x y z
N ASP A 1 9.09 -19.90 -5.19
CA ASP A 1 9.99 -21.09 -5.16
C ASP A 1 10.05 -21.57 -3.71
N PRO A 2 10.47 -22.81 -3.36
CA PRO A 2 10.59 -23.19 -1.95
C PRO A 2 11.48 -22.29 -1.12
N GLU A 3 12.42 -21.59 -1.76
CA GLU A 3 13.22 -20.54 -1.13
C GLU A 3 12.34 -19.43 -0.53
N ASP A 4 11.24 -19.06 -1.17
CA ASP A 4 10.40 -17.94 -0.75
C ASP A 4 9.38 -18.33 0.31
N ASP A 5 8.71 -19.48 0.14
CA ASP A 5 7.53 -19.82 0.94
C ASP A 5 7.35 -21.32 1.21
N GLY A 6 8.35 -22.16 0.88
CA GLY A 6 8.30 -23.62 1.05
C GLY A 6 9.23 -24.15 2.15
N TYR A 7 9.77 -25.35 1.94
CA TYR A 7 10.57 -26.05 2.95
C TYR A 7 11.89 -25.37 3.34
N PHE A 8 12.35 -24.38 2.56
CA PHE A 8 13.55 -23.61 2.92
C PHE A 8 13.27 -22.69 4.11
N GLN A 9 12.04 -22.15 4.19
CA GLN A 9 11.62 -21.27 5.26
C GLN A 9 11.22 -22.02 6.54
N GLY A 10 10.69 -23.24 6.41
CA GLY A 10 10.38 -24.10 7.56
C GLY A 10 9.52 -25.31 7.20
N ASP A 11 8.94 -25.96 8.22
CA ASP A 11 8.10 -27.14 8.01
C ASP A 11 6.88 -26.82 7.14
N VAL A 12 6.62 -27.68 6.15
CA VAL A 12 5.51 -27.49 5.21
C VAL A 12 4.19 -28.08 5.74
N TYR A 13 3.07 -27.57 5.24
CA TYR A 13 1.75 -28.07 5.62
C TYR A 13 1.58 -29.56 5.27
N PRO A 14 1.00 -30.40 6.16
CA PRO A 14 0.32 -30.06 7.40
C PRO A 14 1.22 -30.07 8.67
N ALA A 15 2.52 -30.30 8.55
CA ALA A 15 3.42 -30.34 9.71
C ALA A 15 3.72 -28.93 10.24
N GLY A 16 3.98 -27.98 9.33
CA GLY A 16 4.17 -26.56 9.62
C GLY A 16 3.31 -25.65 8.73
N GLY A 17 3.62 -24.35 8.74
CA GLY A 17 2.84 -23.32 8.07
C GLY A 17 3.23 -23.03 6.62
N PHE A 18 4.34 -23.59 6.11
CA PHE A 18 4.89 -23.26 4.79
C PHE A 18 4.33 -24.11 3.64
N ARG A 19 4.45 -23.62 2.40
CA ARG A 19 3.80 -24.17 1.22
C ARG A 19 4.20 -25.63 0.98
N PRO A 20 3.25 -26.58 0.89
CA PRO A 20 3.56 -27.94 0.49
C PRO A 20 3.93 -28.01 -1.00
N ALA A 21 4.63 -29.06 -1.41
CA ALA A 21 5.11 -29.20 -2.79
C ALA A 21 3.98 -29.16 -3.85
N GLN A 22 2.75 -29.53 -3.48
CA GLN A 22 1.56 -29.50 -4.34
C GLN A 22 0.76 -28.18 -4.26
N GLY A 23 1.18 -27.25 -3.41
CA GLY A 23 0.54 -25.94 -3.28
C GLY A 23 0.88 -25.04 -4.45
N ALA A 24 -0.15 -24.51 -5.12
CA ALA A 24 -0.03 -23.45 -6.12
C ALA A 24 -0.69 -22.17 -5.60
N GLN A 25 -0.08 -21.04 -5.91
CA GLN A 25 -0.58 -19.70 -5.61
C GLN A 25 -1.49 -19.23 -6.75
N ARG A 26 -2.73 -18.84 -6.44
CA ARG A 26 -3.60 -18.10 -7.36
C ARG A 26 -3.30 -16.60 -7.29
N GLY A 27 -3.84 -15.83 -8.22
CA GLY A 27 -3.69 -14.39 -8.21
C GLY A 27 -4.10 -13.80 -9.54
N SER A 28 -4.60 -12.57 -9.50
CA SER A 28 -4.84 -11.81 -10.70
C SER A 28 -3.51 -11.49 -11.38
N VAL A 29 -3.53 -11.51 -12.71
CA VAL A 29 -2.43 -11.06 -13.57
C VAL A 29 -2.82 -9.80 -14.34
N ALA A 30 -3.94 -9.16 -13.94
CA ALA A 30 -4.33 -7.87 -14.47
C ALA A 30 -3.22 -6.83 -14.21
N ASP A 31 -2.98 -5.97 -15.20
CA ASP A 31 -1.99 -4.90 -15.12
C ASP A 31 -2.51 -3.74 -14.27
N MET A 32 -2.70 -4.01 -12.97
CA MET A 32 -3.21 -3.03 -12.01
C MET A 32 -2.40 -1.73 -11.90
N PRO A 33 -1.07 -1.70 -12.16
CA PRO A 33 -0.35 -0.43 -12.26
C PRO A 33 -0.91 0.57 -13.30
N LEU A 34 -1.70 0.13 -14.29
CA LEU A 34 -2.48 1.02 -15.15
C LEU A 34 -3.71 1.56 -14.42
N PHE A 35 -4.54 0.67 -13.90
CA PHE A 35 -5.67 0.92 -13.00
C PHE A 35 -6.21 -0.40 -12.41
N PRO A 36 -6.76 -0.39 -11.19
CA PRO A 36 -7.59 -1.48 -10.65
C PRO A 36 -9.06 -1.34 -11.09
N GLY A 37 -9.94 -2.25 -10.66
CA GLY A 37 -11.37 -2.23 -11.00
C GLY A 37 -11.74 -3.20 -12.13
N ASP A 38 -13.00 -3.12 -12.58
CA ASP A 38 -13.49 -3.85 -13.75
C ASP A 38 -12.70 -3.40 -14.99
N PRO A 39 -11.97 -4.32 -15.66
CA PRO A 39 -11.22 -4.03 -16.87
C PRO A 39 -12.05 -3.39 -18.00
N LEU A 40 -13.38 -3.52 -17.94
CA LEU A 40 -14.30 -3.06 -18.98
C LEU A 40 -14.96 -1.71 -18.68
N THR A 41 -14.86 -1.17 -17.46
CA THR A 41 -15.51 0.12 -17.09
C THR A 41 -14.55 1.11 -16.44
N PRO A 42 -13.35 1.36 -17.01
CA PRO A 42 -12.37 2.23 -16.35
C PRO A 42 -12.92 3.64 -16.09
N GLY A 43 -12.89 4.07 -14.82
CA GLY A 43 -13.29 5.42 -14.41
C GLY A 43 -14.80 5.61 -14.20
N VAL A 44 -15.61 4.56 -14.31
CA VAL A 44 -17.06 4.58 -14.05
C VAL A 44 -17.51 3.28 -13.39
N GLY A 45 -18.27 3.39 -12.29
CA GLY A 45 -18.76 2.20 -11.60
C GLY A 45 -19.58 1.25 -12.49
N ALA A 46 -19.28 -0.05 -12.42
CA ALA A 46 -19.78 -1.17 -13.23
C ALA A 46 -21.25 -1.54 -12.95
N THR A 47 -22.14 -0.55 -13.00
CA THR A 47 -23.58 -0.76 -12.86
C THR A 47 -24.15 -1.60 -14.01
N ARG A 48 -25.41 -2.03 -13.86
CA ARG A 48 -26.14 -2.79 -14.89
C ARG A 48 -26.13 -2.08 -16.26
N ASP A 49 -26.21 -0.75 -16.24
CA ASP A 49 -26.37 0.08 -17.44
C ASP A 49 -25.06 0.79 -17.84
N ALA A 50 -23.95 0.50 -17.15
CA ALA A 50 -22.64 1.05 -17.49
C ALA A 50 -22.19 0.61 -18.90
N GLU A 51 -21.69 1.56 -19.67
CA GLU A 51 -21.04 1.30 -20.95
C GLU A 51 -19.74 0.53 -20.70
N ARG A 52 -19.51 -0.52 -21.50
CA ARG A 52 -18.38 -1.44 -21.31
C ARG A 52 -17.52 -1.49 -22.56
N LEU A 53 -16.21 -1.46 -22.35
CA LEU A 53 -15.24 -1.72 -23.40
C LEU A 53 -15.40 -3.14 -23.95
N PRO A 54 -15.15 -3.37 -25.26
CA PRO A 54 -14.93 -4.70 -25.78
C PRO A 54 -13.73 -5.36 -25.08
N LEU A 55 -13.81 -6.66 -24.78
CA LEU A 55 -12.74 -7.41 -24.09
C LEU A 55 -11.35 -7.25 -24.74
N ALA A 56 -11.30 -7.18 -26.08
CA ALA A 56 -10.05 -7.04 -26.83
C ALA A 56 -9.39 -5.65 -26.69
N GLU A 57 -10.14 -4.67 -26.19
CA GLU A 57 -9.69 -3.28 -26.00
C GLU A 57 -9.34 -2.98 -24.54
N ALA A 58 -9.68 -3.87 -23.60
CA ALA A 58 -9.36 -3.73 -22.18
C ALA A 58 -7.83 -3.74 -21.97
N PRO A 59 -7.22 -2.63 -21.52
CA PRO A 59 -5.76 -2.49 -21.48
C PRO A 59 -5.11 -3.29 -20.34
N THR A 60 -5.84 -3.55 -19.26
CA THR A 60 -5.34 -4.27 -18.09
C THR A 60 -5.33 -5.79 -18.26
N LEU A 61 -5.97 -6.33 -19.29
CA LEU A 61 -6.00 -7.77 -19.54
C LEU A 61 -4.72 -8.27 -20.22
N THR A 62 -4.07 -9.27 -19.61
CA THR A 62 -2.86 -9.90 -20.14
C THR A 62 -3.13 -10.57 -21.48
N ARG A 63 -2.27 -10.30 -22.47
CA ARG A 63 -2.40 -10.84 -23.83
C ARG A 63 -1.70 -12.18 -24.05
N ILE A 64 -0.92 -12.63 -23.07
CA ILE A 64 -0.21 -13.91 -23.10
C ILE A 64 -0.82 -14.87 -22.06
N PRO A 65 -0.89 -16.18 -22.35
CA PRO A 65 -1.34 -17.17 -21.39
C PRO A 65 -0.44 -17.22 -20.15
N VAL A 66 -1.03 -17.19 -18.95
CA VAL A 66 -0.31 -17.33 -17.67
C VAL A 66 -0.94 -18.45 -16.84
N LEU A 67 -0.11 -19.29 -16.22
CA LEU A 67 -0.53 -20.39 -15.36
C LEU A 67 0.44 -20.52 -14.17
N PRO A 68 -0.03 -20.37 -12.92
CA PRO A 68 0.79 -20.68 -11.76
C PRO A 68 1.00 -22.19 -11.64
N LEU A 69 2.19 -22.61 -11.19
CA LEU A 69 2.53 -24.01 -10.97
C LEU A 69 2.90 -24.24 -9.51
N ALA A 70 2.54 -25.42 -9.01
CA ALA A 70 3.08 -25.91 -7.76
C ALA A 70 4.56 -26.28 -7.94
N GLN A 71 5.32 -26.26 -6.85
CA GLN A 71 6.72 -26.66 -6.84
C GLN A 71 6.94 -28.05 -7.47
N ALA A 72 6.10 -29.02 -7.14
CA ALA A 72 6.20 -30.39 -7.63
C ALA A 72 6.10 -30.47 -9.16
N ASP A 73 5.32 -29.58 -9.78
CA ASP A 73 5.13 -29.51 -11.23
C ASP A 73 6.22 -28.67 -11.90
N ALA A 74 6.73 -27.64 -11.23
CA ALA A 74 7.84 -26.82 -11.71
C ALA A 74 9.17 -27.60 -11.76
N LEU A 75 9.40 -28.50 -10.80
CA LEU A 75 10.64 -29.28 -10.68
C LEU A 75 11.04 -30.04 -11.97
N PRO A 76 10.19 -30.90 -12.57
CA PRO A 76 10.56 -31.61 -13.80
C PRO A 76 10.75 -30.67 -15.00
N LEU A 77 10.10 -29.50 -15.02
CA LEU A 77 10.27 -28.50 -16.09
C LEU A 77 11.63 -27.83 -15.99
N LEU A 78 12.01 -27.35 -14.80
CA LEU A 78 13.29 -26.71 -14.55
C LEU A 78 14.46 -27.70 -14.66
N ALA A 79 14.28 -28.97 -14.24
CA ALA A 79 15.28 -30.02 -14.41
C ALA A 79 15.55 -30.38 -15.87
N ALA A 80 14.62 -30.07 -16.78
CA ALA A 80 14.78 -30.29 -18.20
C ALA A 80 15.43 -29.09 -18.93
N LEU A 81 15.66 -27.96 -18.24
CA LEU A 81 16.42 -26.84 -18.78
C LEU A 81 17.91 -27.21 -18.90
N GLY A 82 18.50 -26.86 -20.03
CA GLY A 82 19.95 -26.91 -20.26
C GLY A 82 20.51 -25.50 -20.41
N GLY A 83 21.64 -25.36 -21.09
CA GLY A 83 22.29 -24.05 -21.29
C GLY A 83 23.09 -23.60 -20.06
N PRO A 84 23.43 -22.30 -19.97
CA PRO A 84 24.25 -21.77 -18.89
C PRO A 84 23.63 -22.01 -17.52
N VAL A 85 24.48 -22.26 -16.51
CA VAL A 85 24.05 -22.30 -15.10
C VAL A 85 23.60 -20.89 -14.72
N ALA A 86 22.46 -20.78 -14.05
CA ALA A 86 21.95 -19.51 -13.57
C ALA A 86 22.93 -18.88 -12.54
N PRO A 87 23.09 -17.54 -12.53
CA PRO A 87 23.76 -16.82 -11.46
C PRO A 87 23.21 -17.21 -10.08
N GLU A 88 24.01 -17.11 -9.03
CA GLU A 88 23.63 -17.56 -7.68
C GLU A 88 22.37 -16.86 -7.18
N GLU A 89 22.30 -15.55 -7.42
CA GLU A 89 21.17 -14.67 -7.08
C GLU A 89 19.86 -15.00 -7.81
N TRP A 90 19.87 -15.88 -8.83
CA TRP A 90 18.68 -16.31 -9.59
C TRP A 90 18.27 -17.74 -9.25
N ARG A 91 19.00 -18.43 -8.38
CA ARG A 91 18.69 -19.81 -8.00
C ARG A 91 17.71 -19.80 -6.85
N GLY A 92 16.78 -20.75 -6.89
CA GLY A 92 15.92 -21.08 -5.77
C GLY A 92 16.45 -22.25 -4.94
N ALA A 93 15.56 -22.84 -4.13
CA ALA A 93 15.89 -23.92 -3.22
C ALA A 93 15.53 -25.32 -3.74
N LEU A 94 15.04 -25.49 -4.98
CA LEU A 94 14.77 -26.80 -5.57
C LEU A 94 16.04 -27.67 -5.62
N PRO A 95 15.93 -29.00 -5.51
CA PRO A 95 17.08 -29.90 -5.48
C PRO A 95 17.65 -30.16 -6.89
N LEU A 96 17.99 -29.10 -7.62
CA LEU A 96 18.61 -29.13 -8.95
C LEU A 96 19.61 -27.99 -9.12
N THR A 97 20.45 -28.09 -10.15
CA THR A 97 21.19 -26.92 -10.65
C THR A 97 20.26 -26.13 -11.56
N TYR A 98 20.05 -24.85 -11.26
CA TYR A 98 19.23 -23.97 -12.09
C TYR A 98 19.99 -23.61 -13.36
N HIS A 99 19.33 -23.74 -14.51
CA HIS A 99 19.86 -23.36 -15.82
C HIS A 99 18.93 -22.35 -16.51
N LEU A 100 19.50 -21.45 -17.31
CA LEU A 100 18.75 -20.40 -18.00
C LEU A 100 18.04 -20.86 -19.29
N GLY A 101 18.33 -22.08 -19.74
CA GLY A 101 17.85 -22.58 -21.02
C GLY A 101 18.72 -22.13 -22.22
N PRO A 102 18.31 -22.50 -23.44
CA PRO A 102 17.17 -23.40 -23.72
C PRO A 102 17.50 -24.86 -23.33
N GLY A 103 16.49 -25.60 -22.85
CA GLY A 103 16.55 -27.06 -22.72
C GLY A 103 15.94 -27.77 -23.93
N PRO A 104 16.19 -29.07 -24.15
CA PRO A 104 15.61 -29.78 -25.30
C PRO A 104 14.10 -30.02 -25.15
N ALA A 105 13.55 -29.92 -23.93
CA ALA A 105 12.15 -30.16 -23.67
C ALA A 105 11.27 -29.04 -24.22
N ARG A 106 10.15 -29.42 -24.84
CA ARG A 106 9.10 -28.50 -25.30
C ARG A 106 7.92 -28.60 -24.36
N VAL A 107 7.46 -27.47 -23.85
CA VAL A 107 6.25 -27.37 -23.02
C VAL A 107 5.08 -26.93 -23.89
N ARG A 108 3.92 -27.56 -23.69
CA ARG A 108 2.65 -27.13 -24.29
C ARG A 108 1.71 -26.74 -23.16
N LEU A 109 1.30 -25.48 -23.14
CA LEU A 109 0.23 -25.01 -22.25
C LEU A 109 -1.11 -25.16 -22.98
N GLN A 110 -2.10 -25.72 -22.28
CA GLN A 110 -3.49 -25.75 -22.71
C GLN A 110 -4.33 -25.13 -21.60
N LEU A 111 -4.89 -23.94 -21.87
CA LEU A 111 -5.66 -23.17 -20.90
C LEU A 111 -7.05 -22.89 -21.48
N GLU A 112 -8.05 -22.92 -20.62
CA GLU A 112 -9.44 -22.58 -20.92
C GLU A 112 -9.93 -21.64 -19.82
N PHE A 113 -10.43 -20.47 -20.20
CA PHE A 113 -10.84 -19.41 -19.28
C PHE A 113 -12.31 -19.06 -19.47
N ASP A 114 -13.03 -18.80 -18.38
CA ASP A 114 -14.38 -18.26 -18.39
C ASP A 114 -14.30 -16.73 -18.33
N TRP A 115 -14.73 -16.05 -19.39
CA TRP A 115 -14.78 -14.59 -19.50
C TRP A 115 -16.19 -14.03 -19.30
N SER A 116 -17.10 -14.81 -18.70
CA SER A 116 -18.46 -14.35 -18.43
C SER A 116 -18.49 -13.27 -17.35
N LEU A 117 -19.34 -12.26 -17.55
CA LEU A 117 -19.63 -11.26 -16.53
C LEU A 117 -20.36 -11.90 -15.35
N ARG A 118 -19.92 -11.59 -14.12
CA ARG A 118 -20.50 -12.07 -12.87
C ARG A 118 -20.83 -10.87 -11.96
N PRO A 119 -21.93 -10.93 -11.19
CA PRO A 119 -22.18 -9.92 -10.17
C PRO A 119 -21.22 -10.11 -8.99
N ALA A 120 -20.68 -9.00 -8.49
CA ALA A 120 -20.04 -8.89 -7.18
C ALA A 120 -20.97 -8.10 -6.22
N TYR A 121 -20.88 -8.37 -4.92
CA TYR A 121 -21.79 -7.85 -3.90
C TYR A 121 -21.03 -7.25 -2.71
N ASP A 122 -20.84 -5.93 -2.75
CA ASP A 122 -20.39 -5.19 -1.57
C ASP A 122 -21.50 -5.09 -0.52
N VAL A 123 -21.13 -5.15 0.76
CA VAL A 123 -22.05 -4.92 1.88
C VAL A 123 -21.70 -3.60 2.56
N ILE A 124 -22.57 -2.60 2.39
CA ILE A 124 -22.39 -1.26 2.95
C ILE A 124 -23.37 -1.03 4.12
N ALA A 125 -22.83 -0.76 5.31
CA ALA A 125 -23.61 -0.44 6.51
C ALA A 125 -23.26 0.97 7.02
N ARG A 126 -24.26 1.85 7.10
CA ARG A 126 -24.09 3.24 7.57
C ARG A 126 -24.67 3.42 8.97
N LEU A 127 -23.89 4.02 9.88
CA LEU A 127 -24.32 4.48 11.19
C LEU A 127 -24.30 6.02 11.20
N PRO A 128 -25.47 6.70 11.11
CA PRO A 128 -25.53 8.15 10.96
C PRO A 128 -24.89 8.90 12.13
N GLY A 129 -24.11 9.94 11.81
CA GLY A 129 -23.55 10.87 12.78
C GLY A 129 -24.61 11.82 13.35
N ALA A 130 -24.48 12.19 14.63
CA ALA A 130 -25.44 13.04 15.32
C ALA A 130 -25.21 14.56 15.12
N GLU A 131 -24.00 14.96 14.73
CA GLU A 131 -23.62 16.39 14.65
C GLU A 131 -23.02 16.75 13.29
N ARG A 132 -22.12 15.92 12.78
CA ARG A 132 -21.37 16.10 11.52
C ARG A 132 -21.66 14.93 10.57
N GLY A 133 -22.95 14.64 10.37
CA GLY A 133 -23.42 13.48 9.58
C GLY A 133 -22.92 13.47 8.13
N GLU A 134 -22.58 14.64 7.58
CA GLU A 134 -22.00 14.82 6.25
C GLU A 134 -20.51 14.44 6.17
N GLN A 135 -19.85 14.10 7.28
CA GLN A 135 -18.47 13.64 7.29
C GLN A 135 -18.44 12.15 7.58
N TRP A 136 -17.75 11.39 6.74
CA TRP A 136 -17.78 9.94 6.76
C TRP A 136 -16.43 9.36 7.13
N ILE A 137 -16.45 8.50 8.15
CA ILE A 137 -15.34 7.62 8.51
C ILE A 137 -15.65 6.25 7.95
N LEU A 138 -14.90 5.83 6.94
CA LEU A 138 -15.08 4.56 6.28
C LEU A 138 -14.16 3.50 6.90
N ARG A 139 -14.67 2.29 7.08
CA ARG A 139 -13.96 1.14 7.61
C ARG A 139 -14.22 -0.09 6.74
N GLY A 140 -13.22 -0.51 5.97
CA GLY A 140 -13.35 -1.53 4.93
C GLY A 140 -12.39 -2.71 5.07
N ASN A 141 -12.79 -3.82 4.47
CA ASN A 141 -12.01 -5.05 4.27
C ASN A 141 -12.74 -5.88 3.21
N HIS A 142 -12.02 -6.57 2.32
CA HIS A 142 -12.68 -7.50 1.40
C HIS A 142 -13.09 -8.80 2.09
N HIS A 143 -14.08 -9.50 1.52
CA HIS A 143 -14.58 -10.76 2.06
C HIS A 143 -14.49 -11.93 1.08
N ASP A 144 -14.22 -11.65 -0.20
CA ASP A 144 -13.94 -12.68 -1.20
C ASP A 144 -12.53 -13.25 -1.03
N ALA A 145 -12.36 -14.50 -1.43
CA ALA A 145 -11.09 -15.20 -1.36
C ALA A 145 -10.93 -16.13 -2.56
N TRP A 146 -9.69 -16.43 -2.95
CA TRP A 146 -9.43 -17.42 -4.00
C TRP A 146 -9.95 -18.83 -3.69
N VAL A 147 -9.94 -19.27 -2.43
CA VAL A 147 -10.43 -20.59 -2.00
C VAL A 147 -11.19 -20.54 -0.68
N HIS A 148 -10.51 -20.66 0.47
CA HIS A 148 -11.15 -20.55 1.79
C HIS A 148 -10.78 -19.24 2.50
N GLY A 149 -9.56 -18.73 2.27
CA GLY A 149 -9.14 -17.39 2.67
C GLY A 149 -9.13 -17.12 4.16
N ALA A 150 -8.69 -18.10 4.97
CA ALA A 150 -8.76 -17.97 6.42
C ALA A 150 -7.84 -16.85 6.94
N THR A 151 -6.63 -16.74 6.40
CA THR A 151 -5.79 -15.55 6.55
C THR A 151 -6.31 -14.44 5.65
N ASP A 152 -6.32 -14.68 4.34
CA ASP A 152 -6.62 -13.65 3.35
C ASP A 152 -8.01 -13.88 2.72
N PRO A 153 -9.04 -13.08 3.07
CA PRO A 153 -9.04 -11.92 3.98
C PRO A 153 -9.81 -12.13 5.28
N VAL A 154 -10.35 -13.34 5.51
CA VAL A 154 -11.37 -13.56 6.55
C VAL A 154 -10.85 -13.20 7.95
N SER A 155 -9.54 -13.27 8.18
CA SER A 155 -8.93 -12.85 9.44
C SER A 155 -9.11 -11.37 9.75
N GLY A 156 -9.00 -10.47 8.76
CA GLY A 156 -9.30 -9.05 8.93
C GLY A 156 -10.80 -8.79 8.97
N MET A 157 -11.60 -9.49 8.15
CA MET A 157 -13.06 -9.31 8.16
C MET A 157 -13.67 -9.69 9.51
N ALA A 158 -13.16 -10.75 10.13
CA ALA A 158 -13.56 -11.16 11.47
C ALA A 158 -13.30 -10.05 12.50
N ALA A 159 -12.19 -9.32 12.39
CA ALA A 159 -11.90 -8.18 13.24
C ALA A 159 -12.87 -7.01 13.00
N VAL A 160 -13.16 -6.67 11.72
CA VAL A 160 -14.18 -5.68 11.34
C VAL A 160 -15.55 -6.00 11.94
N LEU A 161 -16.00 -7.25 11.83
CA LEU A 161 -17.29 -7.67 12.40
C LEU A 161 -17.29 -7.61 13.93
N ALA A 162 -16.18 -7.97 14.58
CA ALA A 162 -16.05 -7.93 16.02
C ALA A 162 -16.11 -6.49 16.57
N GLU A 163 -15.38 -5.56 15.95
CA GLU A 163 -15.44 -4.14 16.33
C GLU A 163 -16.81 -3.51 16.01
N ALA A 164 -17.41 -3.80 14.84
CA ALA A 164 -18.73 -3.29 14.47
C ALA A 164 -19.81 -3.76 15.47
N LYS A 165 -19.74 -5.00 15.95
CA LYS A 165 -20.62 -5.53 17.00
C LYS A 165 -20.43 -4.80 18.34
N ALA A 166 -19.20 -4.46 18.70
CA ALA A 166 -18.90 -3.71 19.91
C ALA A 166 -19.46 -2.27 19.81
N LEU A 167 -19.19 -1.56 18.71
CA LEU A 167 -19.72 -0.22 18.46
C LEU A 167 -21.25 -0.21 18.37
N GLY A 168 -21.86 -1.22 17.75
CA GLY A 168 -23.31 -1.40 17.72
C GLY A 168 -23.91 -1.66 19.11
N THR A 169 -23.14 -2.19 20.05
CA THR A 169 -23.55 -2.31 21.46
C THR A 169 -23.50 -0.95 22.15
N LEU A 170 -22.39 -0.21 22.01
CA LEU A 170 -22.29 1.17 22.51
C LEU A 170 -23.43 2.05 21.98
N TYR A 171 -23.76 1.91 20.70
CA TYR A 171 -24.86 2.63 20.08
C TYR A 171 -26.22 2.30 20.73
N ARG A 172 -26.49 1.03 21.02
CA ARG A 172 -27.73 0.64 21.73
C ARG A 172 -27.76 1.14 23.18
N GLU A 173 -26.60 1.35 23.80
CA GLU A 173 -26.45 1.89 25.15
C GLU A 173 -26.46 3.43 25.20
N GLY A 174 -26.58 4.10 24.05
CA GLY A 174 -26.80 5.54 23.96
C GLY A 174 -25.63 6.34 23.40
N TRP A 175 -24.48 5.72 23.14
CA TRP A 175 -23.39 6.39 22.42
C TRP A 175 -23.84 6.76 21.00
N ARG A 176 -23.49 7.96 20.53
CA ARG A 176 -23.73 8.39 19.16
C ARG A 176 -22.43 8.95 18.60
N PRO A 177 -21.99 8.52 17.40
CA PRO A 177 -20.84 9.14 16.77
C PRO A 177 -21.21 10.56 16.33
N ARG A 178 -20.24 11.49 16.35
CA ARG A 178 -20.45 12.84 15.80
C ARG A 178 -20.55 12.77 14.28
N ARG A 179 -19.65 11.99 13.66
CA ARG A 179 -19.56 11.76 12.20
C ARG A 179 -20.25 10.46 11.80
N THR A 180 -20.63 10.32 10.54
CA THR A 180 -21.19 9.06 10.04
C THR A 180 -20.09 8.01 9.94
N VAL A 181 -20.36 6.80 10.43
CA VAL A 181 -19.47 5.64 10.25
C VAL A 181 -20.03 4.77 9.14
N VAL A 182 -19.20 4.42 8.16
CA VAL A 182 -19.56 3.54 7.05
C VAL A 182 -18.68 2.30 7.12
N TYR A 183 -19.30 1.16 7.40
CA TYR A 183 -18.64 -0.14 7.26
C TYR A 183 -18.86 -0.67 5.85
N ALA A 184 -17.80 -1.21 5.25
CA ALA A 184 -17.83 -1.85 3.95
C ALA A 184 -17.18 -3.23 4.02
N ALA A 185 -17.86 -4.23 3.45
CA ALA A 185 -17.24 -5.51 3.11
C ALA A 185 -17.18 -5.60 1.58
N TRP A 186 -15.97 -5.54 1.03
CA TRP A 186 -15.74 -5.47 -0.42
C TRP A 186 -15.74 -6.87 -1.04
N ASP A 187 -16.38 -7.03 -2.18
CA ASP A 187 -16.34 -8.28 -2.97
C ASP A 187 -15.41 -8.11 -4.17
N ALA A 188 -14.96 -9.22 -4.74
CA ALA A 188 -14.07 -9.28 -5.89
C ALA A 188 -12.82 -8.36 -5.75
N GLU A 189 -12.18 -8.33 -4.58
CA GLU A 189 -10.86 -7.71 -4.41
C GLU A 189 -9.79 -8.54 -5.13
N GLU A 190 -9.85 -9.86 -4.98
CA GLU A 190 -8.81 -10.79 -5.43
C GLU A 190 -8.54 -10.75 -6.95
N PRO A 191 -9.56 -10.56 -7.81
CA PRO A 191 -9.34 -10.42 -9.24
C PRO A 191 -8.83 -9.03 -9.67
N GLY A 192 -8.86 -8.01 -8.80
CA GLY A 192 -8.32 -6.68 -9.11
C GLY A 192 -8.98 -5.49 -8.42
N LEU A 193 -9.31 -5.57 -7.13
CA LEU A 193 -9.95 -4.52 -6.32
C LEU A 193 -11.31 -4.08 -6.88
N LEU A 194 -12.08 -4.99 -7.47
CA LEU A 194 -13.28 -4.62 -8.24
C LEU A 194 -14.34 -3.95 -7.35
N GLY A 195 -14.80 -4.59 -6.27
CA GLY A 195 -15.89 -4.05 -5.45
C GLY A 195 -15.60 -2.63 -4.92
N SER A 196 -14.46 -2.46 -4.25
CA SER A 196 -14.06 -1.15 -3.72
C SER A 196 -13.86 -0.09 -4.80
N THR A 197 -13.27 -0.45 -5.95
CA THR A 197 -13.05 0.49 -7.06
C THR A 197 -14.35 0.90 -7.71
N GLU A 198 -15.21 -0.05 -8.07
CA GLU A 198 -16.49 0.24 -8.72
C GLU A 198 -17.43 1.04 -7.81
N TRP A 199 -17.40 0.74 -6.50
CA TRP A 199 -18.15 1.52 -5.51
C TRP A 199 -17.61 2.95 -5.40
N ALA A 200 -16.30 3.12 -5.32
CA ALA A 200 -15.66 4.43 -5.22
C ALA A 200 -15.92 5.28 -6.47
N GLU A 201 -15.81 4.70 -7.67
CA GLU A 201 -16.09 5.40 -8.93
C GLU A 201 -17.57 5.76 -9.06
N HIS A 202 -18.49 4.86 -8.70
CA HIS A 202 -19.92 5.14 -8.71
C HIS A 202 -20.30 6.28 -7.75
N HIS A 203 -19.68 6.30 -6.56
CA HIS A 203 -19.95 7.25 -5.50
C HIS A 203 -18.94 8.41 -5.44
N ALA A 204 -18.13 8.63 -6.50
CA ALA A 204 -17.03 9.59 -6.48
C ALA A 204 -17.48 11.01 -6.06
N GLY A 205 -18.64 11.48 -6.52
CA GLY A 205 -19.20 12.77 -6.11
C GLY A 205 -19.61 12.81 -4.64
N GLU A 206 -20.26 11.77 -4.12
CA GLU A 206 -20.68 11.67 -2.72
C GLU A 206 -19.45 11.58 -1.80
N LEU A 207 -18.47 10.74 -2.16
CA LEU A 207 -17.20 10.62 -1.46
C LEU A 207 -16.37 11.90 -1.55
N ALA A 208 -16.48 12.64 -2.65
CA ALA A 208 -15.83 13.92 -2.77
C ALA A 208 -16.37 14.96 -1.77
N GLU A 209 -17.65 14.89 -1.41
CA GLU A 209 -18.24 15.81 -0.44
C GLU A 209 -18.14 15.33 1.00
N HIS A 210 -18.16 14.01 1.22
CA HIS A 210 -18.36 13.42 2.54
C HIS A 210 -17.20 12.57 3.06
N GLY A 211 -16.41 11.97 2.18
CA GLY A 211 -15.32 11.05 2.56
C GLY A 211 -14.19 11.78 3.28
N ALA A 212 -14.06 11.52 4.58
CA ALA A 212 -13.03 12.15 5.42
C ALA A 212 -11.80 11.26 5.61
N VAL A 213 -12.00 10.00 6.03
CA VAL A 213 -10.92 9.03 6.24
C VAL A 213 -11.39 7.62 5.88
N TYR A 214 -10.53 6.83 5.24
CA TYR A 214 -10.73 5.40 4.99
C TYR A 214 -9.77 4.55 5.83
N VAL A 215 -10.27 3.56 6.55
CA VAL A 215 -9.45 2.61 7.31
C VAL A 215 -9.63 1.21 6.74
N ASN A 216 -8.58 0.70 6.11
CA ASN A 216 -8.48 -0.65 5.59
C ASN A 216 -7.91 -1.62 6.61
N SER A 217 -8.41 -2.84 6.57
CA SER A 217 -7.63 -4.01 6.96
C SER A 217 -7.82 -5.04 5.85
N ASP A 218 -6.98 -6.05 5.84
CA ASP A 218 -6.98 -7.11 4.84
C ASP A 218 -6.78 -8.44 5.59
N SER A 219 -5.54 -8.85 5.70
CA SER A 219 -5.10 -10.01 6.44
C SER A 219 -4.60 -9.64 7.83
N ASN A 220 -4.59 -10.62 8.73
CA ASN A 220 -4.10 -10.49 10.10
C ASN A 220 -3.40 -11.76 10.57
N SER A 221 -2.40 -11.60 11.44
CA SER A 221 -1.63 -12.70 12.03
C SER A 221 -1.06 -12.26 13.39
N ARG A 222 -0.46 -13.19 14.15
CA ARG A 222 0.29 -12.82 15.36
C ARG A 222 1.56 -12.02 15.06
N GLY A 223 1.94 -11.13 15.99
CA GLY A 223 3.21 -10.43 15.99
C GLY A 223 3.09 -8.92 16.26
N PHE A 224 3.67 -8.13 15.37
CA PHE A 224 3.81 -6.68 15.52
C PHE A 224 2.72 -5.94 14.77
N LEU A 225 2.25 -4.82 15.33
CA LEU A 225 1.36 -3.91 14.61
C LEU A 225 2.11 -3.33 13.40
N ARG A 226 1.52 -3.46 12.21
CA ARG A 226 1.99 -2.86 10.97
C ARG A 226 0.92 -1.90 10.46
N VAL A 227 1.35 -0.69 10.14
CA VAL A 227 0.46 0.36 9.61
C VAL A 227 1.13 1.03 8.43
N GLY A 228 0.37 1.19 7.35
CA GLY A 228 0.72 2.09 6.26
C GLY A 228 -0.42 3.08 6.01
N GLY A 229 -0.13 4.25 5.48
CA GLY A 229 -1.18 5.23 5.19
C GLY A 229 -0.71 6.63 4.86
N SER A 230 -1.68 7.53 4.89
CA SER A 230 -1.46 8.98 4.88
C SER A 230 -0.76 9.40 6.17
N HIS A 231 0.41 10.04 6.02
CA HIS A 231 1.24 10.48 7.16
C HIS A 231 0.55 11.52 8.04
N THR A 232 -0.53 12.12 7.56
CA THR A 232 -1.42 12.98 8.35
C THR A 232 -2.10 12.25 9.52
N LEU A 233 -2.16 10.91 9.49
CA LEU A 233 -2.79 10.07 10.51
C LEU A 233 -1.76 9.40 11.45
N GLU A 234 -0.47 9.64 11.28
CA GLU A 234 0.61 8.98 12.01
C GLU A 234 0.50 9.17 13.54
N THR A 235 0.23 10.40 13.98
CA THR A 235 0.07 10.70 15.42
C THR A 235 -1.13 9.94 16.01
N LEU A 236 -2.28 9.94 15.33
CA LEU A 236 -3.45 9.18 15.76
C LEU A 236 -3.12 7.68 15.90
N VAL A 237 -2.42 7.11 14.92
CA VAL A 237 -2.01 5.69 14.95
C VAL A 237 -1.13 5.41 16.16
N ASN A 238 -0.14 6.27 16.42
CA ASN A 238 0.76 6.11 17.57
C ASN A 238 0.02 6.20 18.91
N GLU A 239 -0.92 7.13 19.04
CA GLU A 239 -1.74 7.20 20.25
C GLU A 239 -2.61 5.95 20.46
N VAL A 240 -3.22 5.41 19.39
CA VAL A 240 -3.98 4.15 19.47
C VAL A 240 -3.05 2.99 19.82
N ALA A 241 -1.84 2.96 19.25
CA ALA A 241 -0.85 1.92 19.51
C ALA A 241 -0.37 1.91 20.97
N ARG A 242 -0.34 3.07 21.65
CA ARG A 242 -0.05 3.17 23.09
C ARG A 242 -1.19 2.62 23.96
N ASP A 243 -2.43 2.70 23.50
CA ASP A 243 -3.64 2.32 24.25
C ASP A 243 -4.05 0.85 24.14
N VAL A 244 -3.57 0.15 23.10
CA VAL A 244 -3.90 -1.25 22.89
C VAL A 244 -2.82 -2.13 23.50
N VAL A 245 -3.22 -3.02 24.41
CA VAL A 245 -2.34 -4.02 25.01
C VAL A 245 -2.10 -5.15 24.03
N ASP A 246 -0.82 -5.43 23.77
CA ASP A 246 -0.36 -6.60 23.03
C ASP A 246 -0.64 -7.89 23.83
N PRO A 247 -1.31 -8.89 23.23
CA PRO A 247 -1.80 -10.05 23.97
C PRO A 247 -0.71 -10.99 24.49
N GLN A 248 0.48 -11.00 23.90
CA GLN A 248 1.55 -11.93 24.32
C GLN A 248 2.50 -11.31 25.35
N THR A 249 2.79 -10.02 25.24
CA THR A 249 3.76 -9.33 26.10
C THR A 249 3.12 -8.58 27.26
N GLY A 250 1.83 -8.26 27.18
CA GLY A 250 1.13 -7.42 28.16
C GLY A 250 1.58 -5.95 28.16
N ARG A 251 2.43 -5.54 27.21
CA ARG A 251 2.84 -4.16 26.95
C ARG A 251 1.93 -3.54 25.90
N SER A 252 2.06 -2.25 25.61
CA SER A 252 1.33 -1.67 24.48
C SER A 252 1.85 -2.22 23.15
N VAL A 253 0.98 -2.29 22.13
CA VAL A 253 1.39 -2.72 20.78
C VAL A 253 2.41 -1.75 20.16
N GLY A 254 2.35 -0.47 20.53
CA GLY A 254 3.33 0.54 20.15
C GLY A 254 4.71 0.32 20.79
N GLU A 255 4.78 -0.03 22.08
CA GLU A 255 6.04 -0.40 22.72
C GLU A 255 6.66 -1.65 22.09
N ARG A 256 5.82 -2.63 21.73
CA ARG A 256 6.28 -3.84 21.05
C ARG A 256 6.80 -3.56 19.64
N ALA A 257 6.07 -2.76 18.85
CA ALA A 257 6.50 -2.34 17.53
C ALA A 257 7.83 -1.57 17.58
N ARG A 258 7.99 -0.65 18.55
CA ARG A 258 9.25 0.07 18.77
C ARG A 258 10.40 -0.88 19.08
N ALA A 259 10.19 -1.84 19.98
CA ALA A 259 11.23 -2.82 20.32
C ALA A 259 11.68 -3.62 19.10
N ALA A 260 10.74 -4.04 18.24
CA ALA A 260 11.04 -4.72 16.99
C ALA A 260 11.85 -3.84 16.04
N MET A 261 11.43 -2.59 15.83
CA MET A 261 12.12 -1.63 14.97
C MET A 261 13.54 -1.33 15.46
N SER A 262 13.75 -1.18 16.78
CA SER A 262 15.07 -0.97 17.37
C SER A 262 16.03 -2.15 17.18
N LEU A 263 15.52 -3.38 17.13
CA LEU A 263 16.34 -4.60 17.02
C LEU A 263 16.57 -5.02 15.57
N TRP A 264 15.54 -4.91 14.72
CA TRP A 264 15.51 -5.54 13.40
C TRP A 264 15.24 -4.57 12.26
N GLY A 265 14.87 -3.31 12.53
CA GLY A 265 14.72 -2.30 11.47
C GLY A 265 16.05 -2.01 10.77
N ASP A 266 16.01 -1.26 9.67
CA ASP A 266 17.22 -0.76 9.03
C ASP A 266 17.88 0.35 9.88
N PRO A 267 19.15 0.72 9.64
CA PRO A 267 19.85 1.68 10.49
C PRO A 267 19.10 3.00 10.77
N PRO A 268 18.46 3.67 9.79
CA PRO A 268 17.67 4.87 10.05
C PRO A 268 16.47 4.60 10.96
N ASP A 269 15.81 3.46 10.78
CA ASP A 269 14.66 3.06 11.56
C ASP A 269 15.05 2.74 13.01
N ARG A 270 16.18 2.07 13.21
CA ARG A 270 16.72 1.82 14.56
C ARG A 270 17.00 3.13 15.28
N GLU A 271 17.61 4.10 14.60
CA GLU A 271 17.91 5.41 15.18
C GLU A 271 16.62 6.14 15.59
N ARG A 272 15.62 6.19 14.71
CA ARG A 272 14.30 6.78 15.00
C ARG A 272 13.62 6.10 16.19
N ALA A 273 13.60 4.76 16.21
CA ALA A 273 12.98 4.00 17.29
C ALA A 273 13.65 4.28 18.65
N LEU A 274 14.98 4.43 18.67
CA LEU A 274 15.76 4.73 19.87
C LEU A 274 15.64 6.21 20.32
N ALA A 275 15.40 7.14 19.39
CA ALA A 275 15.24 8.56 19.70
C ALA A 275 13.95 8.88 20.49
N GLY A 276 12.95 7.99 20.46
CA GLY A 276 11.64 8.19 21.10
C GLY A 276 10.60 8.76 20.13
N GLY A 277 9.61 9.49 20.63
CA GLY A 277 8.57 10.13 19.79
C GLY A 277 7.58 9.15 19.16
N ASP A 278 6.97 9.54 18.05
CA ASP A 278 6.08 8.67 17.27
C ASP A 278 6.89 7.75 16.35
N LEU A 279 6.38 6.54 16.10
CA LEU A 279 6.92 5.63 15.10
C LEU A 279 6.37 6.02 13.72
N PRO A 280 7.21 6.00 12.67
CA PRO A 280 6.74 6.27 11.32
C PRO A 280 5.81 5.16 10.83
N ILE A 281 4.82 5.54 10.01
CA ILE A 281 4.01 4.57 9.25
C ILE A 281 4.55 4.42 7.82
N ALA A 282 4.28 3.28 7.18
CA ALA A 282 4.68 3.05 5.79
C ALA A 282 3.81 3.86 4.81
N ALA A 283 4.32 4.18 3.61
CA ALA A 283 3.48 4.69 2.53
C ALA A 283 2.67 3.55 1.88
N LEU A 284 1.50 3.88 1.33
CA LEU A 284 0.64 2.91 0.64
C LEU A 284 0.91 2.88 -0.86
N GLY A 285 1.16 1.66 -1.37
CA GLY A 285 1.27 1.34 -2.78
C GLY A 285 -0.09 0.90 -3.31
N SER A 286 -0.15 -0.22 -4.02
CA SER A 286 -1.43 -0.88 -4.33
C SER A 286 -1.49 -2.24 -3.63
N GLY A 287 -2.61 -2.94 -3.75
CA GLY A 287 -2.74 -4.32 -3.30
C GLY A 287 -3.65 -4.52 -2.09
N SER A 288 -4.57 -3.59 -1.87
CA SER A 288 -5.82 -3.81 -1.13
C SER A 288 -6.78 -2.65 -1.40
N ASP A 289 -7.97 -2.67 -0.82
CA ASP A 289 -9.09 -1.77 -1.13
C ASP A 289 -8.88 -0.28 -0.79
N TYR A 290 -7.74 0.11 -0.22
CA TYR A 290 -7.42 1.52 0.03
C TYR A 290 -7.04 2.29 -1.24
N SER A 291 -6.64 1.62 -2.33
CA SER A 291 -6.19 2.25 -3.58
C SER A 291 -7.19 3.24 -4.18
N PRO A 292 -8.48 2.90 -4.39
CA PRO A 292 -9.44 3.87 -4.93
C PRO A 292 -9.69 5.07 -4.00
N PHE A 293 -9.59 4.88 -2.69
CA PHE A 293 -9.78 5.98 -1.74
C PHE A 293 -8.60 6.94 -1.72
N LEU A 294 -7.38 6.44 -1.55
CA LEU A 294 -6.20 7.28 -1.44
C LEU A 294 -5.75 7.81 -2.80
N GLN A 295 -5.57 6.92 -3.77
CA GLN A 295 -4.79 7.23 -4.96
C GLN A 295 -5.63 7.77 -6.12
N HIS A 296 -6.93 7.48 -6.09
CA HIS A 296 -7.89 7.96 -7.07
C HIS A 296 -8.75 9.13 -6.54
N LEU A 297 -9.22 9.05 -5.29
CA LEU A 297 -10.09 10.09 -4.70
C LEU A 297 -9.39 11.07 -3.73
N GLY A 298 -8.14 10.81 -3.34
CA GLY A 298 -7.40 11.67 -2.41
C GLY A 298 -7.95 11.66 -0.98
N ILE A 299 -8.62 10.59 -0.55
CA ILE A 299 -9.12 10.44 0.81
C ILE A 299 -8.01 9.85 1.68
N ALA A 300 -7.69 10.54 2.78
CA ALA A 300 -6.68 10.09 3.74
C ALA A 300 -7.00 8.66 4.21
N SER A 301 -6.03 7.76 4.08
CA SER A 301 -6.27 6.32 4.23
C SER A 301 -5.25 5.63 5.12
N LEU A 302 -5.67 4.57 5.80
CA LEU A 302 -4.81 3.66 6.56
C LEU A 302 -5.01 2.22 6.07
N ASN A 303 -3.96 1.40 6.17
CA ASN A 303 -4.04 -0.05 6.18
C ASN A 303 -3.43 -0.57 7.48
N ILE A 304 -4.20 -1.35 8.24
CA ILE A 304 -3.81 -1.86 9.56
C ILE A 304 -3.84 -3.39 9.60
N GLY A 305 -2.86 -3.98 10.28
CA GLY A 305 -2.80 -5.42 10.53
C GLY A 305 -1.70 -5.80 11.50
N PHE A 306 -1.72 -7.03 11.99
CA PHE A 306 -0.60 -7.61 12.74
C PHE A 306 0.10 -8.69 11.92
N GLY A 307 1.41 -8.85 12.13
CA GLY A 307 2.16 -9.93 11.50
C GLY A 307 3.63 -9.98 11.89
N GLY A 308 4.38 -10.81 11.17
CA GLY A 308 5.82 -11.01 11.37
C GLY A 308 6.19 -12.17 12.29
N GLU A 309 5.22 -12.86 12.88
CA GLU A 309 5.49 -14.06 13.69
C GLU A 309 4.62 -15.27 13.32
N GLY A 310 3.69 -15.16 12.37
CA GLY A 310 2.97 -16.32 11.85
C GLY A 310 3.79 -17.06 10.79
N ASP A 311 3.67 -18.39 10.72
CA ASP A 311 4.33 -19.19 9.68
C ASP A 311 3.43 -19.21 8.43
N TYR A 312 3.61 -18.24 7.52
CA TYR A 312 2.71 -18.04 6.38
C TYR A 312 3.36 -18.37 5.03
N GLY A 313 3.11 -19.59 4.53
CA GLY A 313 3.43 -19.95 3.14
C GLY A 313 2.22 -20.32 2.28
N GLN A 314 0.99 -20.09 2.75
CA GLN A 314 -0.22 -20.57 2.08
C GLN A 314 -0.95 -19.53 1.23
N TYR A 315 -0.32 -18.37 1.01
CA TYR A 315 -0.90 -17.26 0.25
C TYR A 315 -1.56 -17.73 -1.06
N HIS A 316 -2.83 -17.37 -1.23
CA HIS A 316 -3.73 -17.71 -2.34
C HIS A 316 -3.77 -19.19 -2.74
N SER A 317 -3.51 -20.09 -1.79
CA SER A 317 -3.51 -21.53 -2.02
C SER A 317 -4.76 -22.19 -1.45
N ALA A 318 -5.00 -23.44 -1.85
CA ALA A 318 -6.07 -24.23 -1.26
C ALA A 318 -5.82 -24.61 0.22
N TYR A 319 -4.62 -24.32 0.74
CA TYR A 319 -4.21 -24.64 2.11
C TYR A 319 -4.33 -23.46 3.07
N ASP A 320 -4.64 -22.25 2.57
CA ASP A 320 -5.10 -21.16 3.45
C ASP A 320 -6.48 -21.52 3.97
N THR A 321 -6.49 -22.16 5.14
CA THR A 321 -7.62 -22.86 5.75
C THR A 321 -7.71 -22.47 7.22
N PHE A 322 -8.89 -22.63 7.80
CA PHE A 322 -9.07 -22.37 9.23
C PHE A 322 -8.11 -23.20 10.10
N GLU A 323 -7.85 -24.45 9.71
CA GLU A 323 -6.89 -25.33 10.38
C GLU A 323 -5.44 -24.82 10.29
N HIS A 324 -5.03 -24.25 9.16
CA HIS A 324 -3.73 -23.61 9.02
C HIS A 324 -3.66 -22.37 9.92
N TYR A 325 -4.65 -21.48 9.82
CA TYR A 325 -4.69 -20.22 10.57
C TYR A 325 -4.57 -20.46 12.08
N ARG A 326 -5.41 -21.35 12.63
CA ARG A 326 -5.45 -21.65 14.08
C ARG A 326 -4.21 -22.39 14.60
N ARG A 327 -3.32 -22.87 13.73
CA ARG A 327 -2.12 -23.62 14.14
C ARG A 327 -0.86 -22.76 14.02
N PHE A 328 -0.79 -21.93 12.98
CA PHE A 328 0.45 -21.31 12.55
C PHE A 328 0.38 -19.78 12.49
N MET A 329 -0.81 -19.19 12.36
CA MET A 329 -0.99 -17.75 12.19
C MET A 329 -1.34 -17.05 13.51
N ASP A 330 -2.45 -17.45 14.16
CA ASP A 330 -2.91 -16.86 15.42
C ASP A 330 -3.66 -17.91 16.26
N PRO A 331 -2.94 -18.82 16.97
CA PRO A 331 -3.53 -20.04 17.51
C PRO A 331 -4.66 -19.87 18.55
N ASP A 332 -4.65 -18.75 19.27
CA ASP A 332 -5.66 -18.40 20.28
C ASP A 332 -6.57 -17.24 19.84
N PHE A 333 -6.43 -16.78 18.59
CA PHE A 333 -7.16 -15.66 18.00
C PHE A 333 -6.96 -14.31 18.73
N ALA A 334 -5.92 -14.21 19.58
CA ALA A 334 -5.71 -13.04 20.41
C ALA A 334 -5.36 -11.79 19.58
N TYR A 335 -4.70 -11.97 18.44
CA TYR A 335 -4.39 -10.87 17.53
C TYR A 335 -5.57 -10.43 16.67
N GLY A 336 -6.52 -11.33 16.38
CA GLY A 336 -7.83 -10.91 15.83
C GLY A 336 -8.55 -9.94 16.77
N VAL A 337 -8.50 -10.20 18.08
CA VAL A 337 -9.04 -9.28 19.11
C VAL A 337 -8.23 -8.00 19.22
N ALA A 338 -6.89 -8.08 19.12
CA ALA A 338 -6.02 -6.90 19.12
C ALA A 338 -6.32 -5.99 17.92
N LEU A 339 -6.48 -6.55 16.71
CA LEU A 339 -6.83 -5.80 15.52
C LEU A 339 -8.20 -5.10 15.66
N ALA A 340 -9.22 -5.80 16.15
CA ALA A 340 -10.53 -5.20 16.42
C ALA A 340 -10.46 -4.05 17.46
N LYS A 341 -9.52 -4.13 18.42
CA LYS A 341 -9.29 -3.05 19.39
C LYS A 341 -8.56 -1.85 18.78
N VAL A 342 -7.65 -2.06 17.83
CA VAL A 342 -6.97 -1.00 17.07
C VAL A 342 -7.96 -0.33 16.14
N GLY A 343 -8.61 -1.07 15.24
CA GLY A 343 -9.59 -0.53 14.29
C GLY A 343 -10.76 0.15 14.99
N GLY A 344 -11.35 -0.48 16.02
CA GLY A 344 -12.42 0.11 16.81
C GLY A 344 -12.02 1.43 17.49
N ARG A 345 -10.78 1.55 17.99
CA ARG A 345 -10.28 2.83 18.56
C ARG A 345 -10.06 3.89 17.51
N LEU A 346 -9.51 3.53 16.35
CA LEU A 346 -9.37 4.47 15.22
C LEU A 346 -10.75 5.01 14.83
N VAL A 347 -11.74 4.14 14.60
CA VAL A 347 -13.12 4.53 14.25
C VAL A 347 -13.74 5.39 15.35
N LEU A 348 -13.64 5.00 16.63
CA LEU A 348 -14.21 5.76 17.74
C LEU A 348 -13.59 7.16 17.86
N ARG A 349 -12.27 7.28 17.73
CA ARG A 349 -11.57 8.57 17.81
C ARG A 349 -11.89 9.45 16.60
N LEU A 350 -11.80 8.92 15.39
CA LEU A 350 -12.16 9.66 14.17
C LEU A 350 -13.62 10.10 14.16
N ALA A 351 -14.54 9.22 14.54
CA ALA A 351 -15.97 9.51 14.50
C ALA A 351 -16.46 10.35 15.69
N GLY A 352 -15.68 10.41 16.79
CA GLY A 352 -16.05 11.06 18.04
C GLY A 352 -15.28 12.35 18.36
N ALA A 353 -14.17 12.64 17.68
CA ALA A 353 -13.34 13.80 17.99
C ALA A 353 -14.02 15.13 17.65
N ASP A 354 -13.79 16.17 18.45
CA ASP A 354 -14.30 17.52 18.19
C ASP A 354 -13.71 18.13 16.91
N ARG A 355 -12.44 17.80 16.63
CA ARG A 355 -11.71 18.09 15.39
C ARG A 355 -11.15 16.78 14.83
N LEU A 356 -11.14 16.60 13.52
CA LEU A 356 -10.45 15.48 12.90
C LEU A 356 -8.96 15.46 13.31
N PRO A 357 -8.43 14.35 13.83
CA PRO A 357 -7.05 14.25 14.33
C PRO A 357 -6.04 14.02 13.20
N LEU A 358 -6.03 14.93 12.22
CA LEU A 358 -5.01 14.98 11.16
C LEU A 358 -3.94 16.00 11.58
N GLU A 359 -2.67 15.59 11.47
CA GLU A 359 -1.49 16.36 11.88
C GLU A 359 -0.43 16.40 10.78
N PHE A 360 0.15 17.57 10.50
CA PHE A 360 0.95 17.77 9.28
C PHE A 360 2.47 17.70 9.48
N ALA A 361 2.95 17.71 10.72
CA ALA A 361 4.40 17.66 11.00
C ALA A 361 5.04 16.36 10.49
N ALA A 362 4.39 15.21 10.72
CA ALA A 362 4.84 13.91 10.22
C ALA A 362 4.82 13.85 8.69
N LEU A 363 3.77 14.39 8.06
CA LEU A 363 3.69 14.51 6.59
C LEU A 363 4.88 15.30 6.03
N ALA A 364 5.12 16.51 6.55
CA ALA A 364 6.19 17.38 6.05
C ALA A 364 7.58 16.72 6.23
N ALA A 365 7.84 16.11 7.38
CA ALA A 365 9.09 15.41 7.64
C ALA A 365 9.30 14.22 6.70
N THR A 366 8.28 13.39 6.51
CA THR A 366 8.37 12.19 5.68
C THR A 366 8.48 12.52 4.19
N VAL A 367 7.72 13.51 3.70
CA VAL A 367 7.88 14.02 2.32
C VAL A 367 9.27 14.61 2.11
N GLY A 368 9.84 15.28 3.13
CA GLY A 368 11.22 15.75 3.09
C GLY A 368 12.22 14.62 2.84
N GLY A 369 12.07 13.48 3.52
CA GLY A 369 12.85 12.28 3.26
C GLY A 369 12.71 11.76 1.82
N TYR A 370 11.49 11.76 1.27
CA TYR A 370 11.29 11.34 -0.12
C TYR A 370 11.96 12.27 -1.13
N VAL A 371 11.98 13.59 -0.86
CA VAL A 371 12.70 14.57 -1.68
C VAL A 371 14.21 14.31 -1.63
N ASP A 372 14.76 14.02 -0.44
CA ASP A 372 16.17 13.67 -0.28
C ASP A 372 16.51 12.40 -1.09
N GLU A 373 15.67 11.37 -1.02
CA GLU A 373 15.87 10.11 -1.73
C GLU A 373 15.91 10.27 -3.26
N VAL A 374 15.02 11.09 -3.86
CA VAL A 374 15.03 11.28 -5.32
C VAL A 374 16.19 12.17 -5.79
N GLU A 375 16.64 13.10 -4.96
CA GLU A 375 17.86 13.87 -5.23
C GLU A 375 19.12 12.99 -5.15
N GLU A 376 19.21 12.15 -4.12
CA GLU A 376 20.29 11.18 -3.96
C GLU A 376 20.31 10.20 -5.12
N LEU A 377 19.15 9.66 -5.52
CA LEU A 377 19.02 8.77 -6.68
C LEU A 377 19.58 9.42 -7.96
N ALA A 378 19.25 10.68 -8.24
CA ALA A 378 19.77 11.40 -9.40
C ALA A 378 21.31 11.61 -9.32
N GLY A 379 21.85 11.77 -8.12
CA GLY A 379 23.29 11.83 -7.86
C GLY A 379 23.98 10.48 -8.08
N SER A 380 23.45 9.41 -7.47
CA SER A 380 23.98 8.05 -7.58
C SER A 380 23.95 7.55 -9.02
N LEU A 381 22.85 7.75 -9.75
CA LEU A 381 22.76 7.37 -11.17
C LEU A 381 23.84 8.05 -12.02
N ARG A 382 24.17 9.30 -11.72
CA ARG A 382 25.24 10.05 -12.40
C ARG A 382 26.60 9.44 -12.10
N GLN A 383 26.90 9.23 -10.81
CA GLN A 383 28.17 8.63 -10.38
C GLN A 383 28.34 7.23 -10.98
N GLU A 384 27.34 6.37 -10.86
CA GLU A 384 27.37 5.01 -11.41
C GLU A 384 27.57 5.01 -12.93
N THR A 385 26.91 5.93 -13.64
CA THR A 385 27.08 6.08 -15.10
C THR A 385 28.50 6.49 -15.47
N GLU A 386 29.08 7.45 -14.76
CA GLU A 386 30.46 7.89 -14.98
C GLU A 386 31.46 6.77 -14.67
N GLU A 387 31.24 6.02 -13.58
CA GLU A 387 32.08 4.89 -13.20
C GLU A 387 32.00 3.75 -14.20
N GLU A 388 30.80 3.33 -14.61
CA GLU A 388 30.60 2.25 -15.57
C GLU A 388 31.19 2.58 -16.94
N ASN A 389 30.89 3.77 -17.47
CA ASN A 389 31.49 4.24 -18.72
C ASN A 389 33.01 4.35 -18.60
N GLY A 390 33.52 4.83 -17.47
CA GLY A 390 34.97 4.89 -17.22
C GLY A 390 35.64 3.52 -17.15
N ARG A 391 34.94 2.48 -16.66
CA ARG A 391 35.42 1.08 -16.68
C ARG A 391 35.45 0.53 -18.10
N LEU A 392 34.43 0.83 -18.91
CA LEU A 392 34.36 0.48 -20.34
C LEU A 392 35.49 1.15 -21.13
N GLU A 393 35.69 2.46 -20.97
CA GLU A 393 36.76 3.21 -21.66
C GLU A 393 38.17 2.69 -21.32
N LYS A 394 38.36 2.18 -20.10
CA LYS A 394 39.62 1.58 -19.63
C LYS A 394 39.76 0.10 -20.03
N GLY A 395 38.76 -0.51 -20.65
CA GLY A 395 38.76 -1.92 -21.05
C GLY A 395 38.83 -2.90 -19.86
N LEU A 396 38.29 -2.52 -18.69
CA LEU A 396 38.44 -3.33 -17.48
C LEU A 396 37.65 -4.63 -17.52
N TYR A 397 36.51 -4.65 -18.21
CA TYR A 397 35.67 -5.84 -18.34
C TYR A 397 36.39 -6.91 -19.16
N GLU A 398 36.97 -6.53 -20.29
CA GLU A 398 37.73 -7.42 -21.17
C GLU A 398 38.99 -7.99 -20.49
N LEU A 399 39.56 -7.24 -19.53
CA LEU A 399 40.70 -7.70 -18.74
C LEU A 399 40.30 -8.65 -17.60
N ALA A 400 39.12 -8.45 -17.01
CA ALA A 400 38.67 -9.18 -15.82
C ALA A 400 37.83 -10.43 -16.13
N TRP A 401 37.05 -10.41 -17.22
CA TRP A 401 36.21 -11.53 -17.61
C TRP A 401 37.03 -12.68 -18.19
N ASP A 402 36.57 -13.92 -17.97
CA ASP A 402 37.16 -15.09 -18.63
C ASP A 402 36.94 -14.96 -20.14
N PRO A 403 38.01 -14.93 -20.97
CA PRO A 403 37.88 -14.87 -22.42
C PRO A 403 37.14 -16.06 -23.04
N GLN A 404 36.94 -17.15 -22.29
CA GLN A 404 36.15 -18.32 -22.71
C GLN A 404 34.65 -18.10 -22.50
N ASP A 405 34.26 -17.21 -21.60
CA ASP A 405 32.87 -16.84 -21.42
C ASP A 405 32.53 -15.77 -22.46
N HIS A 406 31.64 -16.10 -23.39
CA HIS A 406 31.23 -15.21 -24.49
C HIS A 406 30.29 -14.09 -24.03
N TRP A 407 30.69 -13.31 -23.03
CA TRP A 407 29.93 -12.18 -22.51
C TRP A 407 29.88 -11.03 -23.53
N THR A 408 28.73 -10.36 -23.59
CA THR A 408 28.57 -9.14 -24.37
C THR A 408 28.85 -7.94 -23.47
N LEU A 409 29.77 -7.07 -23.87
CA LEU A 409 30.06 -5.84 -23.13
C LEU A 409 28.80 -4.96 -23.05
N PRO A 410 28.53 -4.33 -21.89
CA PRO A 410 27.46 -3.35 -21.80
C PRO A 410 27.77 -2.16 -22.71
N ALA A 411 26.73 -1.59 -23.30
CA ALA A 411 26.85 -0.38 -24.10
C ALA A 411 27.09 0.82 -23.16
N PRO A 412 27.96 1.79 -23.53
CA PRO A 412 28.10 3.04 -22.79
C PRO A 412 26.75 3.74 -22.62
N LYS A 413 26.47 4.18 -21.40
CA LYS A 413 25.21 4.86 -21.06
C LYS A 413 25.34 6.37 -21.32
N PRO A 414 24.29 7.06 -21.80
CA PRO A 414 24.34 8.52 -21.92
C PRO A 414 24.49 9.20 -20.55
N PRO A 415 25.18 10.34 -20.47
CA PRO A 415 25.41 11.05 -19.21
C PRO A 415 24.08 11.50 -18.58
N VAL A 416 24.05 11.53 -17.24
CA VAL A 416 22.88 11.99 -16.47
C VAL A 416 22.97 13.51 -16.30
N PRO A 417 21.98 14.30 -16.76
CA PRO A 417 22.01 15.76 -16.65
C PRO A 417 21.86 16.24 -15.19
N TYR A 418 22.19 17.50 -14.93
CA TYR A 418 21.83 18.17 -13.67
C TYR A 418 20.37 18.62 -13.76
N LEU A 419 19.51 18.00 -12.95
CA LEU A 419 18.10 18.38 -12.82
C LEU A 419 17.96 19.49 -11.77
N ASN A 420 16.99 20.38 -11.96
CA ASN A 420 16.72 21.48 -11.05
C ASN A 420 15.66 21.11 -10.00
N PHE A 421 16.11 20.76 -8.80
CA PHE A 421 15.25 20.46 -7.64
C PHE A 421 14.89 21.69 -6.79
N ALA A 422 15.42 22.89 -7.10
CA ALA A 422 15.18 24.07 -6.29
C ALA A 422 13.69 24.43 -6.11
N PRO A 423 12.81 24.32 -7.14
CA PRO A 423 11.37 24.52 -6.94
C PRO A 423 10.75 23.56 -5.93
N LEU A 424 11.13 22.29 -5.97
CA LEU A 424 10.64 21.26 -5.06
C LEU A 424 11.10 21.51 -3.63
N ARG A 425 12.37 21.92 -3.43
CA ARG A 425 12.90 22.32 -2.13
C ARG A 425 12.19 23.54 -1.55
N ASN A 426 11.86 24.54 -2.38
CA ASN A 426 11.09 25.69 -1.94
C ASN A 426 9.66 25.31 -1.52
N ALA A 427 9.02 24.40 -2.28
CA ALA A 427 7.68 23.90 -1.94
C ALA A 427 7.70 23.08 -0.64
N LEU A 428 8.71 22.24 -0.44
CA LEU A 428 8.93 21.52 0.83
C LEU A 428 9.11 22.49 2.00
N ALA A 429 9.91 23.55 1.84
CA ALA A 429 10.08 24.56 2.89
C ALA A 429 8.76 25.27 3.23
N ALA A 430 7.93 25.55 2.23
CA ALA A 430 6.60 26.11 2.43
C ALA A 430 5.66 25.12 3.15
N LEU A 431 5.70 23.83 2.79
CA LEU A 431 4.95 22.77 3.45
C LEU A 431 5.32 22.65 4.94
N THR A 432 6.62 22.62 5.26
CA THR A 432 7.10 22.60 6.65
C THR A 432 6.64 23.83 7.42
N ALA A 433 6.77 25.02 6.84
CA ALA A 433 6.31 26.26 7.49
C ALA A 433 4.79 26.32 7.67
N ALA A 434 4.00 25.70 6.77
CA ALA A 434 2.55 25.58 6.92
C ALA A 434 2.19 24.62 8.06
N ALA A 435 2.85 23.46 8.14
CA ALA A 435 2.67 22.52 9.24
C ALA A 435 2.98 23.15 10.60
N GLU A 436 4.10 23.90 10.71
CA GLU A 436 4.47 24.62 11.94
C GLU A 436 3.43 25.69 12.33
N ARG A 437 2.86 26.41 11.35
CA ARG A 437 1.81 27.40 11.60
C ARG A 437 0.51 26.74 12.04
N PHE A 438 0.14 25.62 11.44
CA PHE A 438 -1.00 24.83 11.89
C PHE A 438 -0.82 24.35 13.33
N ASP A 439 0.34 23.78 13.66
CA ASP A 439 0.67 23.35 15.02
C ASP A 439 0.62 24.49 16.04
N ALA A 440 1.05 25.70 15.66
CA ALA A 440 1.00 26.89 16.51
C ALA A 440 -0.41 27.48 16.64
N ALA A 441 -1.25 27.35 15.61
CA ALA A 441 -2.64 27.83 15.60
C ALA A 441 -3.60 26.86 16.29
N ARG A 442 -3.25 25.57 16.35
CA ARG A 442 -3.96 24.52 17.08
C ARG A 442 -3.96 24.87 18.57
N ASP A 443 -4.99 25.59 19.00
CA ASP A 443 -5.29 25.77 20.41
C ASP A 443 -6.06 24.53 20.90
N ASP A 444 -5.49 23.79 21.86
CA ASP A 444 -6.17 22.65 22.52
C ASP A 444 -7.44 23.10 23.29
N THR A 445 -7.71 24.40 23.34
CA THR A 445 -8.89 25.00 24.00
C THR A 445 -10.05 25.36 23.06
N LEU A 446 -10.05 24.86 21.80
CA LEU A 446 -11.20 24.97 20.90
C LEU A 446 -12.52 24.66 21.65
N ALA A 447 -13.53 25.50 21.43
CA ALA A 447 -14.82 25.36 22.11
C ALA A 447 -15.42 23.97 21.85
N PRO A 448 -16.11 23.36 22.85
CA PRO A 448 -16.75 22.06 22.68
C PRO A 448 -17.67 22.07 21.44
N GLY A 449 -17.42 21.17 20.49
CA GLY A 449 -18.13 21.15 19.22
C GLY A 449 -17.27 21.40 17.98
N GLY A 450 -16.09 22.03 18.09
CA GLY A 450 -15.14 22.27 16.98
C GLY A 450 -15.67 23.15 15.83
N SER A 451 -14.87 23.36 14.77
CA SER A 451 -15.28 24.12 13.56
C SER A 451 -15.59 23.18 12.36
N PRO A 452 -16.78 23.22 11.75
CA PRO A 452 -17.11 22.49 10.51
C PRO A 452 -16.16 22.80 9.35
N ASP A 453 -15.78 24.07 9.23
CA ASP A 453 -14.88 24.53 8.19
C ASP A 453 -13.44 24.05 8.42
N LEU A 454 -13.01 23.95 9.68
CA LEU A 454 -11.73 23.34 10.04
C LEU A 454 -11.68 21.87 9.62
N ASP A 455 -12.66 21.07 10.00
CA ASP A 455 -12.69 19.66 9.60
C ASP A 455 -12.71 19.49 8.07
N ARG A 456 -13.48 20.34 7.37
CA ARG A 456 -13.49 20.37 5.91
C ARG A 456 -12.12 20.69 5.35
N ALA A 457 -11.43 21.71 5.88
CA ALA A 457 -10.07 22.03 5.47
C ALA A 457 -9.10 20.87 5.73
N LEU A 458 -9.25 20.16 6.86
CA LEU A 458 -8.39 19.04 7.24
C LEU A 458 -8.51 17.85 6.29
N TYR A 459 -9.73 17.34 6.02
CA TYR A 459 -9.86 16.18 5.14
C TYR A 459 -9.66 16.52 3.66
N LEU A 460 -9.83 17.80 3.27
CA LEU A 460 -9.51 18.26 1.91
C LEU A 460 -8.01 18.47 1.71
N ALA A 461 -7.19 18.51 2.76
CA ALA A 461 -5.75 18.67 2.65
C ALA A 461 -5.16 17.53 1.80
N GLU A 462 -5.40 16.26 2.16
CA GLU A 462 -4.90 15.11 1.40
C GLU A 462 -5.22 15.17 -0.11
N ARG A 463 -6.35 15.77 -0.49
CA ARG A 463 -6.76 15.91 -1.90
C ARG A 463 -5.94 16.92 -2.67
N ALA A 464 -5.33 17.89 -1.99
CA ALA A 464 -4.40 18.81 -2.62
C ALA A 464 -3.10 18.11 -3.07
N LEU A 465 -2.86 16.86 -2.63
CA LEU A 465 -1.81 15.98 -3.15
C LEU A 465 -2.15 15.31 -4.50
N THR A 466 -3.34 15.58 -5.05
CA THR A 466 -3.84 14.97 -6.29
C THR A 466 -3.88 15.94 -7.47
N ARG A 467 -3.81 15.41 -8.70
CA ARG A 467 -4.09 16.17 -9.93
C ARG A 467 -4.93 15.36 -10.92
N PRO A 468 -5.92 15.97 -11.58
CA PRO A 468 -6.81 15.27 -12.50
C PRO A 468 -6.11 14.72 -13.76
N GLU A 469 -4.92 15.23 -14.12
CA GLU A 469 -4.15 14.69 -15.24
C GLU A 469 -3.56 13.29 -14.95
N GLY A 470 -3.41 12.95 -13.66
CA GLY A 470 -2.83 11.69 -13.22
C GLY A 470 -1.33 11.56 -13.44
N LEU A 471 -0.80 10.38 -13.13
CA LEU A 471 0.61 10.05 -13.33
C LEU A 471 0.89 9.65 -14.79
N PRO A 472 2.13 9.88 -15.29
CA PRO A 472 2.51 9.46 -16.64
C PRO A 472 2.22 7.98 -16.89
N ARG A 473 1.57 7.69 -18.03
CA ARG A 473 1.15 6.34 -18.50
C ARG A 473 0.03 5.67 -17.68
N ARG A 474 -0.45 6.28 -16.60
CA ARG A 474 -1.43 5.68 -15.69
C ARG A 474 -2.33 6.75 -15.05
N PRO A 475 -3.20 7.38 -15.87
CA PRO A 475 -3.97 8.57 -15.47
C PRO A 475 -5.01 8.32 -14.37
N TRP A 476 -5.34 7.06 -14.07
CA TRP A 476 -6.25 6.71 -12.98
C TRP A 476 -5.63 7.00 -11.60
N TYR A 477 -4.31 6.85 -11.48
CA TYR A 477 -3.58 7.21 -10.26
C TYR A 477 -3.29 8.71 -10.27
N VAL A 478 -4.02 9.47 -9.46
CA VAL A 478 -3.95 10.95 -9.42
C VAL A 478 -3.14 11.51 -8.28
N HIS A 479 -2.75 10.68 -7.31
CA HIS A 479 -1.99 11.10 -6.14
C HIS A 479 -0.48 11.18 -6.46
N HIS A 480 0.14 12.35 -6.25
CA HIS A 480 1.53 12.61 -6.68
C HIS A 480 2.60 12.31 -5.63
N VAL A 481 2.23 11.99 -4.39
CA VAL A 481 3.18 11.53 -3.35
C VAL A 481 3.25 10.01 -3.23
N TYR A 482 2.10 9.31 -3.29
CA TYR A 482 2.00 7.86 -3.13
C TYR A 482 1.29 7.23 -4.34
N ALA A 483 1.91 6.21 -4.95
CA ALA A 483 1.27 5.35 -5.94
C ALA A 483 1.92 3.95 -5.89
N PRO A 484 1.30 2.89 -6.45
CA PRO A 484 2.04 1.68 -6.79
C PRO A 484 3.24 2.00 -7.70
N GLY A 485 4.18 1.09 -7.85
CA GLY A 485 5.22 1.24 -8.85
C GLY A 485 4.77 0.69 -10.20
N PHE A 486 4.98 1.47 -11.25
CA PHE A 486 4.65 1.08 -12.61
C PHE A 486 5.38 -0.22 -13.04
N TYR A 487 6.62 -0.39 -12.58
CA TYR A 487 7.46 -1.56 -12.89
C TYR A 487 7.64 -2.53 -11.71
N THR A 488 7.22 -2.15 -10.50
CA THR A 488 7.38 -2.96 -9.28
C THR A 488 6.04 -3.49 -8.74
N GLY A 489 4.93 -3.24 -9.44
CA GLY A 489 3.60 -3.72 -9.07
C GLY A 489 3.07 -3.06 -7.80
N TYR A 490 2.61 -3.88 -6.84
CA TYR A 490 1.94 -3.43 -5.62
C TYR A 490 2.81 -2.56 -4.70
N GLY A 491 4.14 -2.75 -4.74
CA GLY A 491 5.06 -1.97 -3.93
C GLY A 491 4.94 -0.47 -4.21
N VAL A 492 4.91 0.34 -3.14
CA VAL A 492 4.79 1.79 -3.25
C VAL A 492 6.01 2.42 -3.94
N LYS A 493 5.76 3.43 -4.77
CA LYS A 493 6.75 4.41 -5.20
C LYS A 493 6.38 5.76 -4.60
N THR A 494 7.32 6.35 -3.87
CA THR A 494 7.20 7.70 -3.30
C THR A 494 7.70 8.74 -4.29
N LEU A 495 6.96 9.84 -4.43
CA LEU A 495 7.14 10.81 -5.52
C LEU A 495 7.25 10.11 -6.89
N PRO A 496 6.26 9.25 -7.24
CA PRO A 496 6.36 8.26 -8.31
C PRO A 496 6.75 8.87 -9.66
N GLY A 497 6.18 10.02 -10.03
CA GLY A 497 6.50 10.70 -11.28
C GLY A 497 8.00 11.04 -11.42
N ILE A 498 8.65 11.49 -10.34
CA ILE A 498 10.08 11.81 -10.35
C ILE A 498 10.89 10.52 -10.33
N ARG A 499 10.61 9.63 -9.37
CA ARG A 499 11.40 8.43 -9.13
C ARG A 499 11.43 7.51 -10.34
N GLU A 500 10.28 7.26 -10.95
CA GLU A 500 10.18 6.37 -12.10
C GLU A 500 10.84 6.98 -13.33
N ALA A 501 10.70 8.30 -13.56
CA ALA A 501 11.37 8.98 -14.65
C ALA A 501 12.91 8.92 -14.51
N LEU A 502 13.43 9.02 -13.28
CA LEU A 502 14.86 8.82 -12.99
C LEU A 502 15.31 7.38 -13.27
N GLU A 503 14.58 6.39 -12.74
CA GLU A 503 14.86 4.96 -12.93
C GLU A 503 14.85 4.58 -14.43
N GLN A 504 13.92 5.17 -15.20
CA GLN A 504 13.82 4.98 -16.66
C GLN A 504 14.74 5.90 -17.47
N ARG A 505 15.57 6.72 -16.82
CA ARG A 505 16.47 7.70 -17.46
C ARG A 505 15.76 8.66 -18.42
N SER A 506 14.48 8.94 -18.16
CA SER A 506 13.62 9.86 -18.90
C SER A 506 13.77 11.28 -18.33
N TRP A 507 14.89 11.93 -18.62
CA TRP A 507 15.31 13.16 -17.94
C TRP A 507 14.38 14.37 -18.14
N GLU A 508 13.76 14.48 -19.31
CA GLU A 508 12.78 15.53 -19.58
C GLU A 508 11.52 15.34 -18.72
N GLU A 509 10.98 14.12 -18.68
CA GLU A 509 9.87 13.74 -17.80
C GLU A 509 10.25 13.94 -16.32
N ALA A 510 11.47 13.57 -15.91
CA ALA A 510 11.92 13.78 -14.54
C ALA A 510 11.92 15.28 -14.17
N GLN A 511 12.37 16.16 -15.07
CA GLN A 511 12.36 17.59 -14.82
C GLN A 511 10.94 18.17 -14.76
N GLU A 512 10.03 17.69 -15.61
CA GLU A 512 8.61 18.06 -15.60
C GLU A 512 7.93 17.61 -14.29
N GLN A 513 8.16 16.35 -13.89
CA GLN A 513 7.56 15.78 -12.68
C GLN A 513 8.11 16.43 -11.39
N ILE A 514 9.36 16.94 -11.40
CA ILE A 514 9.88 17.77 -10.30
C ILE A 514 9.07 19.07 -10.16
N ALA A 515 8.72 19.72 -11.28
CA ALA A 515 7.90 20.94 -11.25
C ALA A 515 6.47 20.63 -10.81
N ILE A 516 5.87 19.55 -11.31
CA ILE A 516 4.53 19.10 -10.92
C ILE A 516 4.47 18.77 -9.42
N ALA A 517 5.44 18.04 -8.89
CA ALA A 517 5.50 17.74 -7.46
C ALA A 517 5.63 19.02 -6.62
N ALA A 518 6.41 20.01 -7.09
CA ALA A 518 6.53 21.31 -6.42
C ALA A 518 5.19 22.08 -6.38
N GLU A 519 4.42 22.07 -7.48
CA GLU A 519 3.08 22.64 -7.53
C GLU A 519 2.14 21.96 -6.53
N VAL A 520 2.16 20.61 -6.51
CA VAL A 520 1.35 19.81 -5.59
C VAL A 520 1.67 20.10 -4.12
N LEU A 521 2.95 20.10 -3.74
CA LEU A 521 3.35 20.41 -2.35
C LEU A 521 3.04 21.87 -1.96
N THR A 522 3.08 22.79 -2.92
CA THR A 522 2.66 24.18 -2.69
C THR A 522 1.15 24.28 -2.47
N ALA A 523 0.35 23.50 -3.20
CA ALA A 523 -1.10 23.42 -3.01
C ALA A 523 -1.45 22.82 -1.64
N GLU A 524 -0.72 21.78 -1.21
CA GLU A 524 -0.83 21.18 0.12
C GLU A 524 -0.53 22.21 1.22
N ALA A 525 0.59 22.92 1.11
CA ALA A 525 0.95 23.98 2.05
C ALA A 525 -0.17 25.04 2.18
N ALA A 526 -0.76 25.44 1.05
CA ALA A 526 -1.88 26.37 1.05
C ALA A 526 -3.18 25.77 1.65
N ALA A 527 -3.40 24.46 1.54
CA ALA A 527 -4.52 23.78 2.19
C ALA A 527 -4.36 23.72 3.70
N ILE A 528 -3.14 23.42 4.17
CA ILE A 528 -2.79 23.43 5.60
C ILE A 528 -2.92 24.83 6.18
N ASP A 529 -2.52 25.87 5.45
CA ASP A 529 -2.67 27.26 5.88
C ASP A 529 -4.14 27.66 6.08
N ARG A 530 -5.02 27.23 5.17
CA ARG A 530 -6.47 27.42 5.36
C ARG A 530 -6.98 26.69 6.60
N ALA A 531 -6.48 25.49 6.88
CA ALA A 531 -6.82 24.79 8.12
C ALA A 531 -6.31 25.57 9.35
N ALA A 532 -5.12 26.16 9.30
CA ALA A 532 -4.57 26.98 10.38
C ALA A 532 -5.41 28.24 10.63
N GLU A 533 -5.94 28.88 9.58
CA GLU A 533 -6.85 30.02 9.69
C GLU A 533 -8.14 29.67 10.44
N PHE A 534 -8.73 28.49 10.19
CA PHE A 534 -9.91 28.02 10.91
C PHE A 534 -9.61 27.47 12.31
N ALA A 535 -8.35 27.12 12.59
CA ALA A 535 -7.90 26.67 13.91
C ALA A 535 -7.62 27.85 14.86
N ALA A 536 -7.26 29.01 14.33
CA ALA A 536 -6.96 30.20 15.11
C ALA A 536 -8.18 30.72 15.89
N PRO A 537 -8.00 31.21 17.13
CA PRO A 537 -9.10 31.80 17.90
C PRO A 537 -9.61 33.09 17.21
N GLU A 538 -10.93 33.32 17.23
CA GLU A 538 -11.50 34.56 16.71
C GLU A 538 -10.86 35.79 17.40
N PRO A 539 -10.49 36.84 16.65
CA PRO A 539 -9.94 38.06 17.23
C PRO A 539 -10.99 38.70 18.17
N ARG A 540 -10.61 38.84 19.44
CA ARG A 540 -11.44 39.44 20.50
C ARG A 540 -11.73 40.92 20.30
#